data_AF-A0A0A1VC67-F1
#
_entry.id   AF-A0A0A1VC67-F1
#
_cell.length_a   1.000
_cell.length_b   1.000
_cell.length_c   1.000
_cell.angle_alpha   90.00
_cell.angle_beta   90.00
_cell.angle_gamma   90.00
#
_symmetry.space_group_name_H-M   'P 1'
#
loop_
_entity.id
_entity.type
_entity.pdbx_description
1 polymer ?
#
loop_
_entity_poly.entity_id
_entity_poly.type
_entity_poly.pdbx_seq_one_letter_code
_entity_poly.pdbx_strand_id
1 'polypeptide(L)'
;MTPCHLCATPASNPPGWVRQALPAELGDCHAERFSLGDGLVLARSHYCPVSDLAEDSVNADTSDQGRTLVITLGLSGESGFLAQGGGALRFAAGMTTLAAFRGSQGQRRYAAGRPVRQLRLLIGGQALDRYLGAELSQRLTQVDGVRQLDHRASLPGSLALARRLMLPPGPQPTDALDIYTSPC
;
A
#
# COMPACT_ATOMS: atom_id res chain seq x y z
N MET A 1 -41.57 -23.44 -6.05
CA MET A 1 -40.10 -23.56 -6.02
C MET A 1 -39.53 -22.19 -6.31
N THR A 2 -39.13 -21.47 -5.27
CA THR A 2 -38.67 -20.07 -5.36
C THR A 2 -37.14 -20.07 -5.30
N PRO A 3 -36.41 -19.40 -6.22
CA PRO A 3 -34.96 -19.41 -6.18
C PRO A 3 -34.46 -18.57 -5.00
N CYS A 4 -33.56 -19.19 -4.22
CA CYS A 4 -32.85 -18.56 -3.12
C CYS A 4 -31.75 -17.68 -3.72
N HIS A 5 -31.99 -16.37 -3.82
CA HIS A 5 -30.94 -15.40 -4.12
C HIS A 5 -30.11 -15.21 -2.85
N LEU A 6 -29.01 -15.95 -2.75
CA LEU A 6 -27.88 -15.58 -1.90
C LEU A 6 -27.31 -14.28 -2.45
N CYS A 7 -27.84 -13.16 -1.96
CA CYS A 7 -27.22 -11.86 -2.09
C CYS A 7 -25.84 -11.97 -1.43
N ALA A 8 -24.78 -12.06 -2.24
CA ALA A 8 -23.43 -11.82 -1.78
C ALA A 8 -23.38 -10.37 -1.32
N THR A 9 -23.52 -10.16 -0.01
CA THR A 9 -23.32 -8.86 0.62
C THR A 9 -21.92 -8.38 0.22
N PRO A 10 -21.75 -7.17 -0.33
CA PRO A 10 -20.42 -6.63 -0.55
C PRO A 10 -19.72 -6.65 0.82
N ALA A 11 -18.59 -7.34 0.90
CA ALA A 11 -17.82 -7.43 2.14
C ALA A 11 -17.59 -6.00 2.65
N SER A 12 -18.26 -5.65 3.74
CA SER A 12 -18.09 -4.36 4.39
C SER A 12 -16.62 -4.21 4.75
N ASN A 13 -16.01 -3.07 4.41
CA ASN A 13 -14.63 -2.84 4.78
C ASN A 13 -14.48 -3.03 6.30
N PRO A 14 -13.42 -3.72 6.75
CA PRO A 14 -13.12 -3.76 8.17
C PRO A 14 -12.96 -2.33 8.72
N PRO A 15 -13.38 -2.07 9.97
CA PRO A 15 -13.32 -0.74 10.55
C PRO A 15 -11.90 -0.16 10.47
N GLY A 16 -11.81 1.12 10.05
CA GLY A 16 -10.55 1.84 9.86
C GLY A 16 -9.88 1.66 8.49
N TRP A 17 -10.34 0.72 7.64
CA TRP A 17 -9.84 0.58 6.26
C TRP A 17 -10.69 1.35 5.25
N VAL A 18 -10.02 2.13 4.42
CA VAL A 18 -10.63 2.83 3.27
C VAL A 18 -10.24 2.08 2.00
N ARG A 19 -11.24 1.56 1.29
CA ARG A 19 -11.06 0.85 0.02
C ARG A 19 -11.30 1.77 -1.16
N GLN A 20 -10.44 1.64 -2.16
CA GLN A 20 -10.57 2.23 -3.49
C GLN A 20 -10.49 1.09 -4.50
N ALA A 21 -11.51 0.94 -5.34
CA ALA A 21 -11.53 -0.05 -6.41
C ALA A 21 -11.61 0.67 -7.77
N LEU A 22 -10.99 0.07 -8.78
CA LEU A 22 -11.19 0.50 -10.16
C LEU A 22 -12.52 -0.04 -10.69
N PRO A 23 -13.05 0.53 -11.79
CA PRO A 23 -14.20 -0.01 -12.49
C PRO A 23 -14.03 -1.50 -12.83
N ALA A 24 -15.11 -2.28 -12.71
CA ALA A 24 -15.07 -3.74 -12.82
C ALA A 24 -14.66 -4.22 -14.21
N GLU A 25 -14.90 -3.43 -15.25
CA GLU A 25 -14.47 -3.67 -16.63
C GLU A 25 -12.94 -3.69 -16.77
N LEU A 26 -12.19 -3.11 -15.83
CA LEU A 26 -10.73 -3.17 -15.80
C LEU A 26 -10.21 -4.40 -15.05
N GLY A 27 -11.08 -5.26 -14.51
CA GLY A 27 -10.75 -6.45 -13.72
C GLY A 27 -10.88 -6.24 -12.20
N ASP A 28 -10.51 -7.26 -11.42
CA ASP A 28 -10.49 -7.15 -9.96
C ASP A 28 -9.25 -6.36 -9.51
N CYS A 29 -9.39 -5.04 -9.49
CA CYS A 29 -8.33 -4.12 -9.12
C CYS A 29 -8.78 -3.23 -7.96
N HIS A 30 -8.17 -3.40 -6.80
CA HIS A 30 -8.47 -2.62 -5.61
C HIS A 30 -7.26 -2.42 -4.70
N ALA A 31 -7.30 -1.33 -3.94
CA ALA A 31 -6.38 -1.04 -2.86
C ALA A 31 -7.16 -0.64 -1.61
N GLU A 32 -6.65 -1.03 -0.46
CA GLU A 32 -7.19 -0.65 0.84
C GLU A 32 -6.08 0.05 1.63
N ARG A 33 -6.45 1.10 2.36
CA ARG A 33 -5.54 1.89 3.19
C ARG A 33 -6.04 1.94 4.63
N PHE A 34 -5.14 1.78 5.57
CA PHE A 34 -5.37 1.95 7.00
C PHE A 34 -4.41 3.01 7.53
N SER A 35 -4.95 4.08 8.12
CA SER A 35 -4.14 5.09 8.78
C SER A 35 -3.71 4.58 10.15
N LEU A 36 -2.40 4.48 10.38
CA LEU A 36 -1.84 4.14 11.69
C LEU A 36 -1.71 5.37 12.60
N GLY A 37 -2.07 6.56 12.09
CA GLY A 37 -1.80 7.85 12.72
C GLY A 37 -0.43 8.41 12.33
N ASP A 38 -0.23 9.70 12.61
CA ASP A 38 1.08 10.36 12.51
C ASP A 38 1.78 10.25 11.15
N GLY A 39 1.04 10.28 10.04
CA GLY A 39 1.62 10.19 8.70
C GLY A 39 2.11 8.79 8.31
N LEU A 40 1.75 7.76 9.08
CA LEU A 40 1.97 6.35 8.75
C LEU A 40 0.70 5.74 8.14
N VAL A 41 0.84 5.12 6.97
CA VAL A 41 -0.25 4.44 6.28
C VAL A 41 0.17 3.04 5.89
N LEU A 42 -0.63 2.06 6.28
CA LEU A 42 -0.53 0.70 5.77
C LEU A 42 -1.48 0.56 4.57
N ALA A 43 -0.96 0.15 3.42
CA ALA A 43 -1.74 -0.06 2.23
C ALA A 43 -1.57 -1.49 1.73
N ARG A 44 -2.67 -2.16 1.39
CA ARG A 44 -2.67 -3.44 0.69
C ARG A 44 -3.35 -3.31 -0.66
N SER A 45 -2.88 -4.05 -1.64
CA SER A 45 -3.48 -4.02 -2.98
C SER A 45 -3.59 -5.41 -3.59
N HIS A 46 -4.61 -5.57 -4.42
CA HIS A 46 -4.83 -6.70 -5.32
C HIS A 46 -5.22 -6.14 -6.68
N TYR A 47 -4.41 -6.42 -7.70
CA TYR A 47 -4.64 -5.96 -9.07
C TYR A 47 -4.55 -7.14 -10.01
N CYS A 48 -5.68 -7.50 -10.63
CA CYS A 48 -5.75 -8.51 -11.67
C CYS A 48 -6.48 -7.92 -12.88
N PRO A 49 -5.79 -7.07 -13.67
CA PRO A 49 -6.46 -6.35 -14.74
C PRO A 49 -6.73 -7.26 -15.94
N VAL A 50 -7.80 -6.99 -16.68
CA VAL A 50 -8.15 -7.77 -17.91
C VAL A 50 -7.33 -7.37 -19.12
N SER A 51 -6.74 -6.17 -19.12
CA SER A 51 -5.82 -5.64 -20.12
C SER A 51 -4.60 -5.04 -19.43
N ASP A 52 -3.56 -4.69 -20.19
CA ASP A 52 -2.45 -3.93 -19.62
C ASP A 52 -2.98 -2.62 -19.03
N LEU A 53 -2.62 -2.34 -17.78
CA LEU A 53 -3.15 -1.24 -16.99
C LEU A 53 -2.02 -0.29 -16.62
N ALA A 54 -2.18 0.99 -16.96
CA ALA A 54 -1.37 2.09 -16.47
C ALA A 54 -2.25 2.99 -15.59
N GLU A 55 -2.01 2.98 -14.29
CA GLU A 55 -2.70 3.83 -13.31
C GLU A 55 -1.83 5.05 -13.00
N ASP A 56 -2.34 6.24 -13.28
CA ASP A 56 -1.67 7.47 -12.85
C ASP A 56 -1.63 7.54 -11.32
N SER A 57 -0.44 7.81 -10.80
CA SER A 57 -0.15 7.81 -9.37
C SER A 57 0.55 9.12 -9.03
N VAL A 58 -0.15 9.94 -8.25
CA VAL A 58 0.38 11.17 -7.68
C VAL A 58 0.73 10.90 -6.23
N ASN A 59 2.03 10.88 -5.89
CA ASN A 59 2.49 10.95 -4.51
C ASN A 59 2.66 12.44 -4.16
N ALA A 60 1.53 13.12 -4.01
CA ALA A 60 1.46 14.48 -3.48
C ALA A 60 0.60 14.43 -2.23
N ASP A 61 1.20 14.06 -1.11
CA ASP A 61 0.70 14.64 0.13
C ASP A 61 1.17 16.10 0.15
N THR A 62 0.25 17.00 -0.19
CA THR A 62 0.49 18.45 -0.28
C THR A 62 0.78 19.07 1.09
N SER A 63 0.56 18.33 2.18
CA SER A 63 0.78 18.79 3.55
C SER A 63 2.25 18.78 4.00
N ASP A 64 3.15 18.11 3.27
CA ASP A 64 4.50 17.81 3.76
C ASP A 64 5.57 17.77 2.67
N GLN A 65 5.53 18.80 1.81
CA GLN A 65 6.49 18.98 0.72
C GLN A 65 6.58 17.78 -0.25
N GLY A 66 5.56 16.91 -0.26
CA GLY A 66 5.49 15.71 -1.09
C GLY A 66 6.53 14.63 -0.76
N ARG A 67 7.16 14.66 0.43
CA ARG A 67 8.16 13.67 0.85
C ARG A 67 7.48 12.40 1.36
N THR A 68 7.91 11.24 0.88
CA THR A 68 7.39 9.95 1.36
C THR A 68 8.44 8.86 1.21
N LEU A 69 8.59 8.02 2.24
CA LEU A 69 9.30 6.75 2.14
C LEU A 69 8.28 5.63 2.02
N VAL A 70 8.49 4.73 1.06
CA VAL A 70 7.61 3.58 0.85
C VAL A 70 8.42 2.30 0.95
N ILE A 71 7.97 1.42 1.85
CA ILE A 71 8.43 0.04 1.94
C ILE A 71 7.39 -0.83 1.26
N THR A 72 7.75 -1.52 0.18
CA THR A 72 6.85 -2.41 -0.56
C THR A 72 7.31 -3.85 -0.42
N LEU A 73 6.41 -4.72 0.04
CA LEU A 73 6.58 -6.17 0.08
C LEU A 73 5.76 -6.78 -1.06
N GLY A 74 6.44 -7.34 -2.06
CA GLY A 74 5.81 -8.05 -3.17
C GLY A 74 5.38 -9.45 -2.76
N LEU A 75 4.08 -9.73 -2.78
CA LEU A 75 3.52 -11.01 -2.31
C LEU A 75 3.18 -11.96 -3.46
N SER A 76 2.72 -11.42 -4.59
CA SER A 76 2.51 -12.16 -5.83
C SER A 76 2.62 -11.23 -7.03
N GLY A 77 2.96 -11.81 -8.19
CA GLY A 77 3.04 -11.09 -9.46
C GLY A 77 4.18 -10.08 -9.54
N GLU A 78 4.15 -9.30 -10.61
CA GLU A 78 5.11 -8.23 -10.88
C GLU A 78 4.39 -6.96 -11.32
N SER A 79 4.90 -5.81 -10.88
CA SER A 79 4.44 -4.51 -11.35
C SER A 79 5.60 -3.52 -11.45
N GLY A 80 5.35 -2.41 -12.12
CA GLY A 80 6.32 -1.32 -12.25
C GLY A 80 5.74 0.01 -11.79
N PHE A 81 6.63 0.94 -11.47
CA PHE A 81 6.32 2.36 -11.41
C PHE A 81 7.28 3.12 -12.32
N LEU A 82 6.75 4.00 -13.15
CA LEU A 82 7.53 4.89 -14.01
C LEU A 82 7.22 6.33 -13.64
N ALA A 83 8.20 7.06 -13.13
CA ALA A 83 8.05 8.48 -12.84
C ALA A 83 8.06 9.31 -14.14
N GLN A 84 7.29 10.40 -14.15
CA GLN A 84 7.22 11.34 -15.27
C GLN A 84 8.57 12.05 -15.52
N GLY A 85 9.32 12.36 -14.46
CA GLY A 85 10.66 12.96 -14.54
C GLY A 85 11.80 11.97 -14.84
N GLY A 86 11.47 10.72 -15.18
CA GLY A 86 12.44 9.64 -15.27
C GLY A 86 12.65 8.95 -13.91
N GLY A 87 13.19 7.73 -13.96
CA GLY A 87 13.27 6.83 -12.81
C GLY A 87 12.15 5.79 -12.85
N ALA A 88 12.53 4.54 -12.58
CA ALA A 88 11.64 3.40 -12.59
C ALA A 88 11.88 2.52 -11.37
N LEU A 89 10.80 1.96 -10.83
CA LEU A 89 10.85 0.93 -9.82
C LEU A 89 10.25 -0.35 -10.38
N ARG A 90 10.85 -1.48 -10.03
CA ARG A 90 10.28 -2.81 -10.26
C ARG A 90 9.87 -3.41 -8.93
N PHE A 91 8.71 -4.05 -8.94
CA PHE A 91 8.20 -4.83 -7.82
C PHE A 91 7.95 -6.24 -8.30
N ALA A 92 8.35 -7.22 -7.52
CA ALA A 92 8.20 -8.62 -7.84
C ALA A 92 7.88 -9.43 -6.57
N ALA A 93 7.20 -10.55 -6.76
CA ALA A 93 6.91 -11.49 -5.69
C ALA A 93 8.20 -11.91 -4.96
N GLY A 94 8.14 -11.92 -3.63
CA GLY A 94 9.28 -12.28 -2.78
C GLY A 94 10.34 -11.18 -2.63
N MET A 95 10.11 -9.98 -3.17
CA MET A 95 11.04 -8.85 -3.06
C MET A 95 10.51 -7.76 -2.12
N THR A 96 11.42 -7.15 -1.38
CA THR A 96 11.20 -5.91 -0.65
C THR A 96 11.85 -4.77 -1.41
N THR A 97 11.08 -3.74 -1.75
CA THR A 97 11.57 -2.50 -2.36
C THR A 97 11.43 -1.36 -1.37
N LEU A 98 12.53 -0.65 -1.11
CA LEU A 98 12.54 0.60 -0.36
C LEU A 98 12.75 1.75 -1.35
N ALA A 99 11.83 2.70 -1.39
CA ALA A 99 11.93 3.85 -2.28
C ALA A 99 11.51 5.13 -1.58
N ALA A 100 12.27 6.20 -1.83
CA ALA A 100 11.93 7.55 -1.42
C ALA A 100 11.31 8.29 -2.60
N PHE A 101 10.29 9.09 -2.31
CA PHE A 101 9.57 9.94 -3.24
C PHE A 101 9.61 11.38 -2.74
N ARG A 102 9.72 12.32 -3.68
CA ARG A 102 9.50 13.75 -3.44
C ARG A 102 8.75 14.36 -4.60
N GLY A 103 7.50 14.75 -4.37
CA GLY A 103 6.64 15.38 -5.39
C GLY A 103 6.47 14.53 -6.66
N SER A 104 6.52 13.20 -6.52
CA SER A 104 6.56 12.29 -7.68
C SER A 104 5.18 12.09 -8.29
N GLN A 105 5.12 12.30 -9.60
CA GLN A 105 4.03 11.86 -10.47
C GLN A 105 4.54 10.77 -11.39
N GLY A 106 3.71 9.80 -11.70
CA GLY A 106 4.09 8.69 -12.57
C GLY A 106 2.98 7.69 -12.75
N GLN A 107 3.31 6.57 -13.39
CA GLN A 107 2.37 5.52 -13.72
C GLN A 107 2.75 4.23 -13.02
N ARG A 108 1.79 3.59 -12.35
CA ARG A 108 1.89 2.19 -11.95
C ARG A 108 1.43 1.32 -13.10
N ARG A 109 2.24 0.31 -13.44
CA ARG A 109 1.99 -0.56 -14.59
C ARG A 109 1.78 -1.99 -14.14
N TYR A 110 0.72 -2.61 -14.65
CA TYR A 110 0.33 -3.99 -14.38
C TYR A 110 0.03 -4.69 -15.71
N ALA A 111 0.49 -5.92 -15.86
CA ALA A 111 0.25 -6.71 -17.06
C ALA A 111 -1.11 -7.42 -17.01
N ALA A 112 -1.77 -7.53 -18.15
CA ALA A 112 -3.05 -8.23 -18.31
C ALA A 112 -3.00 -9.67 -17.76
N GLY A 113 -4.01 -10.06 -16.99
CA GLY A 113 -4.18 -11.42 -16.47
C GLY A 113 -3.09 -11.88 -15.49
N ARG A 114 -2.22 -10.97 -15.02
CA ARG A 114 -1.15 -11.28 -14.05
C ARG A 114 -1.50 -10.66 -12.69
N PRO A 115 -2.04 -11.43 -11.74
CA PRO A 115 -2.46 -10.88 -10.45
C PRO A 115 -1.26 -10.44 -9.61
N VAL A 116 -1.29 -9.17 -9.21
CA VAL A 116 -0.28 -8.54 -8.36
C VAL A 116 -0.87 -8.30 -6.97
N ARG A 117 -0.15 -8.72 -5.93
CA ARG A 117 -0.49 -8.43 -4.54
C ARG A 117 0.68 -7.83 -3.81
N GLN A 118 0.44 -6.72 -3.12
CA GLN A 118 1.48 -5.97 -2.42
C GLN A 118 0.96 -5.50 -1.07
N LEU A 119 1.86 -5.48 -0.10
CA LEU A 119 1.70 -4.75 1.15
C LEU A 119 2.71 -3.60 1.15
N ARG A 120 2.25 -2.41 1.52
CA ARG A 120 3.07 -1.20 1.55
C ARG A 120 2.92 -0.48 2.87
N LEU A 121 4.05 -0.08 3.44
CA LEU A 121 4.08 0.93 4.49
C LEU A 121 4.52 2.25 3.86
N LEU A 122 3.68 3.27 3.97
CA LEU A 122 3.95 4.62 3.53
C LEU A 122 4.23 5.47 4.77
N ILE A 123 5.30 6.25 4.71
CA ILE A 123 5.78 7.09 5.81
C ILE A 123 5.94 8.50 5.25
N GLY A 124 5.06 9.42 5.66
CA GLY A 124 5.13 10.84 5.30
C GLY A 124 6.36 11.53 5.88
N GLY A 125 6.76 12.66 5.33
CA GLY A 125 7.92 13.47 5.76
C GLY A 125 7.94 13.85 7.26
N GLN A 126 6.83 14.24 7.88
CA GLN A 126 6.75 14.57 9.31
C GLN A 126 7.00 13.32 10.15
N ALA A 127 6.47 12.18 9.71
CA ALA A 127 6.73 10.88 10.32
C ALA A 127 8.20 10.50 10.14
N LEU A 128 8.78 10.72 8.96
CA LEU A 128 10.20 10.49 8.70
C LEU A 128 11.08 11.36 9.62
N ASP A 129 10.79 12.64 9.72
CA ASP A 129 11.53 13.57 10.57
C ASP A 129 11.45 13.14 12.03
N ARG A 130 10.28 12.66 12.48
CA ARG A 130 10.06 12.17 13.85
C ARG A 130 10.82 10.87 14.15
N TYR A 131 10.76 9.88 13.25
CA TYR A 131 11.30 8.54 13.52
C TYR A 131 12.77 8.37 13.12
N LEU A 132 13.23 9.09 12.09
CA LEU A 132 14.58 8.97 11.55
C LEU A 132 15.45 10.20 11.84
N GLY A 133 14.86 11.30 12.30
CA GLY A 133 15.50 12.59 12.39
C GLY A 133 15.49 13.36 11.07
N ALA A 134 15.40 14.69 11.16
CA ALA A 134 15.29 15.58 10.01
C ALA A 134 16.46 15.44 9.02
N GLU A 135 17.68 15.26 9.52
CA GLU A 135 18.87 15.15 8.65
C GLU A 135 18.81 13.90 7.75
N LEU A 136 18.53 12.73 8.31
CA LEU A 136 18.43 11.50 7.53
C LEU A 136 17.23 11.54 6.59
N SER A 137 16.08 12.04 7.07
CA SER A 137 14.88 12.23 6.27
C SER A 137 15.14 13.09 5.02
N GLN A 138 15.83 14.21 5.17
CA GLN A 138 16.24 15.07 4.05
C GLN A 138 17.19 14.34 3.10
N ARG A 139 18.20 13.63 3.60
CA ARG A 139 19.13 12.87 2.74
C ARG A 139 18.45 11.77 1.92
N LEU A 140 17.45 11.10 2.50
CA LEU A 140 16.68 10.06 1.79
C LEU A 140 15.81 10.66 0.69
N THR A 141 15.28 11.86 0.91
CA THR A 141 14.32 12.56 0.03
C THR A 141 14.93 13.72 -0.75
N GLN A 142 16.26 13.80 -0.83
CA GLN A 142 16.98 14.94 -1.40
C GLN A 142 16.75 15.13 -2.92
N VAL A 143 16.33 14.08 -3.63
CA VAL A 143 16.13 14.09 -5.08
C VAL A 143 14.64 14.16 -5.39
N ASP A 144 14.26 15.06 -6.29
CA ASP A 144 12.89 15.14 -6.80
C ASP A 144 12.53 13.90 -7.63
N GLY A 145 11.26 13.50 -7.58
CA GLY A 145 10.78 12.30 -8.23
C GLY A 145 10.95 11.06 -7.35
N VAL A 146 11.55 9.99 -7.91
CA VAL A 146 11.64 8.69 -7.25
C VAL A 146 13.07 8.19 -7.18
N ARG A 147 13.46 7.66 -6.02
CA ARG A 147 14.77 7.03 -5.80
C ARG A 147 14.59 5.68 -5.15
N GLN A 148 15.05 4.61 -5.82
CA GLN A 148 15.20 3.31 -5.21
C GLN A 148 16.38 3.36 -4.23
N LEU A 149 16.10 3.11 -2.96
CA LEU A 149 17.13 3.03 -1.91
C LEU A 149 17.63 1.61 -1.75
N ASP A 150 16.73 0.63 -1.91
CA ASP A 150 17.06 -0.78 -1.78
C ASP A 150 16.04 -1.66 -2.52
N HIS A 151 16.50 -2.80 -3.02
CA HIS A 151 15.65 -3.83 -3.63
C HIS A 151 16.30 -5.20 -3.46
N ARG A 152 15.73 -6.03 -2.59
CA ARG A 152 16.30 -7.35 -2.26
C ARG A 152 15.23 -8.37 -1.96
N ALA A 153 15.63 -9.64 -1.92
CA ALA A 153 14.77 -10.71 -1.46
C ALA A 153 14.23 -10.40 -0.06
N SER A 154 12.92 -10.52 0.11
CA SER A 154 12.28 -10.35 1.41
C SER A 154 12.69 -11.48 2.35
N LEU A 155 12.85 -11.14 3.62
CA LEU A 155 13.03 -12.14 4.66
C LEU A 155 11.77 -13.02 4.77
N PRO A 156 11.89 -14.35 4.94
CA PRO A 156 10.73 -15.24 5.02
C PRO A 156 9.72 -14.83 6.10
N GLY A 157 10.19 -14.41 7.27
CA GLY A 157 9.33 -13.93 8.36
C GLY A 157 8.53 -12.68 7.99
N SER A 158 9.15 -11.72 7.28
CA SER A 158 8.47 -10.52 6.81
C SER A 158 7.36 -10.85 5.80
N LEU A 159 7.60 -11.79 4.88
CA LEU A 159 6.56 -12.24 3.94
C LEU A 159 5.41 -12.95 4.64
N ALA A 160 5.72 -13.79 5.65
CA ALA A 160 4.70 -14.48 6.42
C ALA A 160 3.77 -13.50 7.15
N LEU A 161 4.34 -12.49 7.82
CA LEU A 161 3.58 -11.43 8.48
C LEU A 161 2.79 -10.60 7.47
N ALA A 162 3.41 -10.23 6.34
CA ALA A 162 2.73 -9.46 5.31
C ALA A 162 1.50 -10.20 4.75
N ARG A 163 1.59 -11.51 4.52
CA ARG A 163 0.45 -12.33 4.10
C ARG A 163 -0.68 -12.36 5.13
N ARG A 164 -0.36 -12.29 6.43
CA ARG A 164 -1.39 -12.19 7.49
C ARG A 164 -2.09 -10.83 7.46
N LEU A 165 -1.35 -9.75 7.26
CA LEU A 165 -1.90 -8.40 7.13
C LEU A 165 -2.74 -8.20 5.86
N MET A 166 -2.53 -9.03 4.84
CA MET A 166 -3.37 -9.04 3.63
C MET A 166 -4.77 -9.63 3.86
N LEU A 167 -4.96 -10.40 4.92
CA LEU A 167 -6.28 -10.93 5.24
C LEU A 167 -7.11 -9.80 5.86
N PRO A 168 -8.42 -9.69 5.56
CA PRO A 168 -9.29 -8.87 6.38
C PRO A 168 -9.09 -9.31 7.85
N PRO A 169 -9.09 -8.36 8.81
CA PRO A 169 -9.09 -8.74 10.20
C PRO A 169 -10.26 -9.71 10.39
N GLY A 170 -9.97 -10.90 10.95
CA GLY A 170 -11.03 -11.80 11.40
C GLY A 170 -11.94 -11.08 12.40
N PRO A 171 -13.06 -11.69 12.83
CA PRO A 171 -13.90 -11.14 13.89
C PRO A 171 -12.99 -10.68 15.04
N GLN A 172 -12.91 -9.37 15.22
CA GLN A 172 -12.08 -8.79 16.26
C GLN A 172 -12.86 -9.01 17.56
N PRO A 173 -12.24 -9.56 18.62
CA PRO A 173 -12.81 -9.49 19.95
C PRO A 173 -12.66 -8.05 20.46
N THR A 174 -13.40 -7.11 19.87
CA THR A 174 -13.40 -5.70 20.30
C THR A 174 -14.01 -5.51 21.68
N ASP A 175 -14.72 -6.50 22.23
CA ASP A 175 -15.21 -6.45 23.62
C ASP A 175 -14.12 -6.71 24.68
N ALA A 176 -12.92 -7.15 24.29
CA ALA A 176 -11.90 -7.57 25.26
C ALA A 176 -10.92 -6.44 25.69
N LEU A 177 -10.90 -5.30 24.99
CA LEU A 177 -10.00 -4.19 25.32
C LEU A 177 -10.70 -2.98 25.97
N ASP A 178 -12.03 -3.00 26.07
CA ASP A 178 -12.81 -1.99 26.81
C ASP A 178 -12.92 -2.28 28.33
N ILE A 179 -12.27 -3.34 28.84
CA ILE A 179 -12.38 -3.77 30.25
C ILE A 179 -11.55 -2.89 31.21
N TYR A 180 -10.71 -1.96 30.74
CA TYR A 180 -9.87 -1.13 31.61
C TYR A 180 -10.29 0.34 31.78
N THR A 181 -11.48 0.74 31.35
CA THR A 181 -12.06 2.04 31.74
C THR A 181 -13.35 1.85 32.52
N SER A 182 -13.23 1.38 33.77
CA SER A 182 -14.24 1.69 34.79
C SER A 182 -13.76 2.88 35.62
N PRO A 183 -14.52 3.98 35.71
CA PRO A 183 -14.25 5.04 36.67
C PRO A 183 -14.57 4.55 38.09
N CYS A 184 -13.69 4.89 39.05
CA CYS A 184 -13.98 4.86 40.48
C CYS A 184 -15.02 5.92 40.86
#